data_AF-A0A0G0KG41-F1
#
_entry.id   AF-A0A0G0KG41-F1
#
_cell.length_a   1.000
_cell.length_b   1.000
_cell.length_c   1.000
_cell.angle_alpha   90.00
_cell.angle_beta   90.00
_cell.angle_gamma   90.00
#
_symmetry.space_group_name_H-M   'P 1'
#
loop_
_entity.id
_entity.type
_entity.pdbx_description
1 polymer ?
#
loop_
_entity_poly.entity_id
_entity_poly.type
_entity_poly.pdbx_seq_one_letter_code
_entity_poly.pdbx_strand_id
1 'polypeptide(L)' 'MRRLKIIEGQVRGLQEMTEKGVYCIDIITQTSAVKRALSSIEDVIMENHLNSCVVPQIKKGNDKKATKEILEVYRLKRK' A
#
# COMPACT_ATOMS: atom_id res chain seq x y z
N MET A 1 -9.11 -0.71 -8.17
CA MET A 1 -8.45 -0.43 -9.47
C MET A 1 -8.21 1.05 -9.78
N ARG A 2 -9.17 1.97 -9.58
CA ARG A 2 -8.96 3.42 -9.89
C ARG A 2 -7.71 4.04 -9.25
N ARG A 3 -7.45 3.75 -7.97
CA ARG A 3 -6.27 4.29 -7.24
C ARG A 3 -4.93 3.79 -7.80
N LEU A 4 -4.85 2.52 -8.20
CA LEU A 4 -3.64 1.96 -8.81
C LEU A 4 -3.33 2.61 -10.16
N LYS A 5 -4.35 2.86 -11.00
CA LYS A 5 -4.16 3.58 -12.27
C LYS A 5 -3.66 5.01 -12.08
N ILE A 6 -4.09 5.68 -11.01
CA ILE A 6 -3.58 7.02 -10.66
C ILE A 6 -2.09 6.93 -10.29
N ILE A 7 -1.72 5.98 -9.43
CA ILE A 7 -0.32 5.78 -9.02
C ILE A 7 0.57 5.46 -10.21
N GLU A 8 0.11 4.61 -11.12
CA GLU A 8 0.82 4.31 -12.37
C GLU A 8 1.14 5.59 -13.16
N GLY A 9 0.16 6.49 -13.31
CA GLY A 9 0.36 7.79 -13.94
C GLY A 9 1.36 8.67 -13.19
N GLN A 10 1.33 8.67 -11.86
CA GLN A 10 2.29 9.42 -11.03
C GLN A 10 3.71 8.87 -11.19
N VAL A 11 3.88 7.54 -11.25
CA VAL A 11 5.18 6.90 -11.47
C VAL A 11 5.74 7.25 -12.85
N ARG A 12 4.92 7.25 -13.90
CA ARG A 12 5.35 7.74 -15.22
C ARG A 12 5.79 9.20 -15.18
N GLY A 13 5.02 10.05 -14.47
CA GLY A 13 5.41 11.45 -14.25
C GLY A 13 6.77 11.60 -13.56
N LEU A 14 7.07 10.75 -12.56
CA LEU A 14 8.38 10.73 -11.90
C LEU A 14 9.53 10.36 -12.85
N GLN A 15 9.30 9.41 -13.76
CA GLN A 15 10.28 9.03 -14.79
C GLN A 15 10.60 10.24 -15.67
N GLU A 16 9.59 10.91 -16.20
CA GLU A 16 9.77 12.11 -17.02
C GLU A 16 10.47 13.25 -16.28
N MET A 17 10.12 13.48 -15.00
CA MET A 17 10.79 14.51 -14.19
C MET A 17 12.28 14.22 -14.02
N THR A 18 12.63 12.94 -13.86
CA THR A 18 14.02 12.51 -13.72
C THR A 18 14.79 12.70 -15.04
N GLU A 19 14.20 12.28 -16.15
CA GLU A 19 14.79 12.44 -17.49
C GLU A 19 14.98 13.91 -17.88
N LYS A 20 14.04 14.78 -17.50
CA LYS A 20 14.09 16.23 -17.75
C LYS A 20 15.01 16.99 -16.76
N GLY A 21 15.61 16.30 -15.78
CA GLY A 21 16.48 16.91 -14.78
C GLY A 21 15.74 17.93 -13.89
N VAL A 22 14.47 17.67 -13.57
CA VAL A 22 13.68 18.52 -12.67
C VAL A 22 14.34 18.60 -11.29
N TYR A 23 14.15 19.72 -10.60
CA TYR A 23 14.74 19.96 -9.29
C TYR A 23 14.47 18.81 -8.31
N CYS A 24 15.54 18.34 -7.65
CA CYS A 24 15.51 17.11 -6.86
C CYS A 24 14.46 17.14 -5.74
N ILE A 25 14.21 18.29 -5.12
CA ILE A 25 13.21 18.43 -4.05
C ILE A 25 11.79 18.21 -4.58
N ASP A 26 11.51 18.60 -5.82
CA ASP A 26 10.20 18.37 -6.44
C ASP A 26 10.00 16.88 -6.74
N ILE A 27 11.04 16.19 -7.24
CA ILE A 27 11.02 14.74 -7.48
C ILE A 27 10.80 13.99 -6.16
N ILE A 28 11.51 14.37 -5.08
CA ILE A 28 11.35 13.78 -3.74
C ILE A 28 9.93 14.02 -3.20
N THR A 29 9.39 15.22 -3.41
CA THR A 29 8.03 15.58 -2.99
C THR A 29 6.99 14.71 -3.71
N GLN A 30 7.12 14.54 -5.03
CA GLN A 30 6.23 13.68 -5.82
C GLN A 30 6.37 12.20 -5.45
N THR A 31 7.60 11.73 -5.20
CA THR A 31 7.86 10.36 -4.72
C THR A 31 7.17 10.12 -3.37
N SER A 32 7.20 11.11 -2.47
CA SER A 32 6.51 11.04 -1.19
C SER A 32 4.98 11.00 -1.36
N ALA A 33 4.43 11.68 -2.36
CA ALA A 33 3.00 11.61 -2.70
C ALA A 33 2.61 10.21 -3.20
N VAL A 34 3.43 9.60 -4.06
CA VAL A 34 3.24 8.21 -4.52
C VAL A 34 3.28 7.23 -3.36
N LYS A 35 4.25 7.35 -2.45
CA LYS A 35 4.34 6.51 -1.24
C LYS A 35 3.08 6.60 -0.39
N ARG A 36 2.56 7.80 -0.15
CA ARG A 36 1.30 8.01 0.60
C ARG A 36 0.10 7.37 -0.11
N ALA A 37 0.03 7.48 -1.43
CA ALA A 37 -1.04 6.86 -2.21
C ALA A 37 -0.99 5.33 -2.12
N LEU A 38 0.20 4.72 -2.15
CA LEU A 38 0.39 3.28 -1.93
C LEU A 38 -0.06 2.85 -0.53
N SER A 39 0.36 3.56 0.52
CA SER A 39 -0.08 3.26 1.89
C SER A 39 -1.60 3.32 2.05
N SER A 40 -2.28 4.26 1.39
CA SER A 40 -3.74 4.33 1.39
C SER A 40 -4.42 3.13 0.70
N ILE A 41 -3.76 2.53 -0.31
CA ILE A 41 -4.26 1.31 -0.94
C ILE A 41 -4.05 0.10 -0.03
N GLU A 42 -2.90 0.00 0.63
CA GLU A 42 -2.63 -1.05 1.62
C GLU A 42 -3.67 -1.05 2.74
N ASP A 43 -4.08 0.12 3.23
CA ASP A 43 -5.13 0.23 4.26
C ASP A 43 -6.46 -0.35 3.78
N VAL A 44 -6.89 -0.02 2.55
CA VAL A 44 -8.13 -0.57 1.97
C VAL A 44 -8.03 -2.08 1.76
N ILE A 45 -6.88 -2.58 1.33
CA ILE A 45 -6.67 -4.02 1.16
C ILE A 45 -6.70 -4.73 2.52
N MET A 46 -6.06 -4.15 3.54
CA MET A 46 -6.06 -4.68 4.90
C MET A 46 -7.48 -4.74 5.47
N GLU A 47 -8.26 -3.67 5.35
CA GLU A 47 -9.66 -3.65 5.79
C GLU A 47 -10.48 -4.76 5.12
N ASN A 48 -10.34 -4.92 3.81
CA ASN A 48 -11.01 -5.99 3.08
C ASN A 48 -10.56 -7.38 3.55
N HIS A 49 -9.26 -7.58 3.80
CA HIS A 49 -8.73 -8.85 4.31
C HIS A 49 -9.27 -9.18 5.71
N LEU A 50 -9.34 -8.19 6.59
CA LEU A 50 -9.93 -8.35 7.92
C LEU A 50 -11.39 -8.83 7.83
N ASN A 51 -12.18 -8.19 6.97
CA ASN A 51 -13.61 -8.49 6.82
C ASN A 51 -13.88 -9.83 6.11
N SER A 52 -13.14 -10.14 5.05
CA SER A 52 -13.43 -11.28 4.16
C SER A 52 -12.65 -12.56 4.48
N CYS A 53 -11.52 -12.45 5.17
CA CYS A 53 -10.66 -13.60 5.50
C CYS A 53 -10.57 -13.80 7.01
N VAL A 54 -10.17 -12.78 7.77
CA VAL A 54 -9.82 -12.93 9.20
C VAL A 54 -11.05 -13.20 10.05
N VAL A 55 -12.09 -12.37 9.95
CA VAL A 55 -13.34 -12.58 10.71
C VAL A 55 -13.96 -13.95 10.44
N PRO A 56 -14.08 -14.42 9.18
CA PRO A 56 -14.52 -15.78 8.91
C PRO A 56 -13.61 -16.89 9.46
N GLN A 57 -12.28 -16.71 9.43
CA GLN A 57 -11.34 -17.68 10.00
C GLN A 57 -11.53 -17.82 11.52
N ILE A 58 -11.66 -16.70 12.24
CA ILE A 58 -11.94 -16.67 13.68
C ILE A 58 -13.25 -17.39 13.99
N LYS A 59 -14.33 -17.09 13.25
CA LYS A 59 -15.63 -17.78 13.40
C LYS A 59 -15.56 -19.30 13.17
N LYS A 60 -14.55 -19.78 12.44
CA LYS A 60 -14.30 -21.21 12.18
C LYS A 60 -13.29 -21.84 13.15
N GLY A 61 -12.88 -21.13 14.22
CA GLY A 61 -11.92 -21.61 15.21
C GLY A 61 -10.46 -21.60 14.74
N ASN A 62 -10.12 -20.84 13.69
CA ASN A 62 -8.77 -20.74 13.14
C ASN A 62 -7.99 -19.53 13.68
N ASP A 63 -8.16 -19.18 14.96
CA ASP A 63 -7.65 -17.95 15.57
C ASP A 63 -6.12 -17.80 15.46
N LYS A 64 -5.39 -18.91 15.61
CA LYS A 64 -3.93 -18.93 15.50
C LYS A 64 -3.45 -18.52 14.10
N LYS A 65 -4.17 -18.97 13.06
CA LYS A 65 -3.84 -18.65 11.67
C LYS A 65 -4.14 -17.18 11.40
N ALA A 66 -5.34 -16.72 11.75
CA ALA A 66 -5.76 -15.34 11.64
C ALA A 66 -4.79 -14.36 12.33
N THR A 67 -4.38 -14.68 13.56
CA THR A 67 -3.42 -13.86 14.33
C THR A 67 -2.05 -13.81 13.65
N LYS A 68 -1.58 -14.95 13.13
CA LYS A 68 -0.28 -15.02 12.44
C LYS A 68 -0.27 -14.16 11.17
N GLU A 69 -1.31 -14.25 10.35
CA GLU A 69 -1.45 -13.48 9.09
C GLU A 69 -1.38 -11.96 9.37
N ILE A 70 -2.12 -11.48 10.37
CA ILE A 70 -2.10 -10.06 10.75
C ILE A 70 -0.75 -9.61 11.29
N LEU A 71 -0.10 -10.41 12.13
CA LEU A 71 1.24 -10.09 12.65
C LEU A 71 2.29 -10.03 11.54
N GLU A 72 2.17 -10.87 10.50
CA GLU A 72 3.07 -10.86 9.35
C GLU A 72 2.96 -9.55 8.58
N VAL A 73 1.74 -9.11 8.25
CA VAL A 73 1.53 -7.85 7.54
C VAL A 73 1.93 -6.64 8.39
N TYR A 74 1.62 -6.66 9.69
CA TYR A 74 2.03 -5.59 10.61
C TYR A 74 3.56 -5.45 10.67
N ARG A 75 4.29 -6.57 10.67
CA ARG A 75 5.76 -6.55 10.65
C ARG A 75 6.33 -5.99 9.34
N LEU A 76 5.70 -6.26 8.20
CA LEU A 76 6.09 -5.70 6.91
C LEU A 76 5.94 -4.17 6.91
N LYS A 77 4.81 -3.65 7.40
CA LYS A 77 4.55 -2.20 7.44
C LYS A 77 5.45 -1.39 8.37
N ARG A 78 6.14 -2.04 9.31
CA ARG A 78 7.10 -1.39 10.22
C ARG A 78 8.52 -1.28 9.68
N LYS A 79 8.84 -1.99 8.60
CA LYS A 79 10.14 -1.89 7.92
C LYS A 79 10.11 -0.76 6.90
#